data_AF-I9QEY3-F1
#
_entry.id   AF-I9QEY3-F1
#
_cell.length_a   1.000
_cell.length_b   1.000
_cell.length_c   1.000
_cell.angle_alpha   90.00
_cell.angle_beta   90.00
_cell.angle_gamma   90.00
#
_symmetry.space_group_name_H-M   'P 1'
#
loop_
_entity.id
_entity.type
_entity.pdbx_description
1 polymer ?
#
loop_
_entity_poly.entity_id
_entity_poly.type
_entity_poly.pdbx_seq_one_letter_code
_entity_poly.pdbx_strand_id
1 'polypeptide(L)'
;MQIGMMTFHASYNFGSVWQAFSLQYTVNSLGYNCEIINYRMKSQKNKYSLFPVKEGWKLALRSFLLLKHINGKRQANRKYENFINTKLKLSEEINYVEQLKSFANRYDVYLAGSDQIWGYDIPEFISSNEDSRSPYFLSFTDGYKVSYASSTGIATFNELMLQQENLKKISHIAVRETRGKELVQQVVGKEVEVTLDPTYLIQHEDWLNIAEEYSSINLPPKYVLI
;
A
#
# COMPACT_ATOMS: atom_id res chain seq x y z
N MET A 1 -17.98 12.83 4.21
CA MET A 1 -16.75 13.29 3.52
C MET A 1 -16.19 12.16 2.68
N GLN A 2 -15.61 12.50 1.54
CA GLN A 2 -14.91 11.60 0.62
C GLN A 2 -13.41 11.60 0.94
N ILE A 3 -12.84 10.42 1.18
CA ILE A 3 -11.43 10.25 1.54
C ILE A 3 -10.72 9.47 0.42
N GLY A 4 -9.69 10.06 -0.17
CA GLY A 4 -8.83 9.40 -1.16
C GLY A 4 -7.60 8.82 -0.49
N MET A 5 -7.50 7.49 -0.41
CA MET A 5 -6.37 6.82 0.22
C MET A 5 -5.30 6.41 -0.80
N MET A 6 -4.04 6.76 -0.52
CA MET A 6 -2.88 6.31 -1.28
C MET A 6 -2.06 5.33 -0.44
N THR A 7 -1.97 4.08 -0.90
CA THR A 7 -1.25 3.00 -0.22
C THR A 7 -0.86 1.86 -1.17
N PHE A 8 0.07 1.01 -0.76
CA PHE A 8 0.28 -0.28 -1.40
C PHE A 8 -0.89 -1.22 -1.09
N HIS A 9 -1.81 -1.34 -2.05
CA HIS A 9 -2.99 -2.19 -1.95
C HIS A 9 -2.93 -3.40 -2.91
N ALA A 10 -2.06 -3.32 -3.93
CA ALA A 10 -1.91 -4.34 -4.98
C ALA A 10 -0.52 -5.03 -4.97
N SER A 11 0.22 -4.94 -3.86
CA SER A 11 1.34 -5.85 -3.62
C SER A 11 0.76 -7.22 -3.27
N TYR A 12 1.18 -8.29 -3.95
CA TYR A 12 0.74 -9.66 -3.63
C TYR A 12 1.43 -10.17 -2.35
N ASN A 13 1.18 -9.45 -1.27
CA ASN A 13 1.64 -9.63 0.10
C ASN A 13 0.44 -9.42 1.03
N PHE A 14 0.16 -10.41 1.87
CA PHE A 14 -0.94 -10.32 2.83
C PHE A 14 -0.82 -9.11 3.75
N GLY A 15 0.38 -8.77 4.22
CA GLY A 15 0.58 -7.64 5.14
C GLY A 15 0.08 -6.32 4.55
N SER A 16 0.53 -5.98 3.34
CA SER A 16 0.14 -4.74 2.64
C SER A 16 -1.36 -4.71 2.32
N VAL A 17 -1.89 -5.82 1.79
CA VAL A 17 -3.31 -5.92 1.43
C VAL A 17 -4.19 -5.78 2.67
N TRP A 18 -3.80 -6.40 3.78
CA TRP A 18 -4.54 -6.33 5.04
C TRP A 18 -4.42 -4.95 5.69
N GLN A 19 -3.28 -4.28 5.60
CA GLN A 19 -3.15 -2.90 6.06
C GLN A 19 -4.04 -1.95 5.27
N ALA A 20 -4.06 -2.08 3.94
CA ALA A 20 -4.92 -1.28 3.07
C ALA A 20 -6.41 -1.54 3.37
N PHE A 21 -6.80 -2.81 3.50
CA PHE A 21 -8.15 -3.20 3.89
C PHE A 21 -8.52 -2.63 5.27
N SER A 22 -7.67 -2.82 6.26
CA SER A 22 -8.00 -2.48 7.65
C SER A 22 -8.14 -0.97 7.85
N LEU A 23 -7.29 -0.19 7.19
CA LEU A 23 -7.38 1.27 7.23
C LEU A 23 -8.64 1.76 6.51
N GLN A 24 -8.95 1.23 5.32
CA GLN A 24 -10.18 1.56 4.61
C GLN A 24 -11.43 1.19 5.42
N TYR A 25 -11.46 -0.02 6.00
CA TYR A 25 -12.54 -0.50 6.86
C TYR A 25 -12.73 0.44 8.05
N THR A 26 -11.67 0.78 8.77
CA THR A 26 -11.74 1.67 9.93
C THR A 26 -12.27 3.06 9.56
N VAL A 27 -11.78 3.66 8.48
CA VAL A 27 -12.26 4.97 8.01
C VAL A 27 -13.74 4.91 7.64
N ASN A 28 -14.19 3.82 7.02
CA ASN A 28 -15.59 3.61 6.69
C ASN A 28 -16.46 3.43 7.94
N SER A 29 -15.99 2.68 8.93
CA SER A 29 -16.69 2.48 10.22
C SER A 29 -16.83 3.77 11.03
N LEU A 30 -15.95 4.77 10.80
CA LEU A 30 -16.09 6.12 11.35
C LEU A 30 -17.14 6.99 10.62
N GLY A 31 -17.82 6.44 9.60
CA GLY A 31 -18.89 7.12 8.85
C GLY A 31 -18.42 7.93 7.63
N TYR A 32 -17.15 7.79 7.24
CA TYR A 32 -16.60 8.43 6.04
C TYR A 32 -16.63 7.48 4.84
N ASN A 33 -16.51 8.02 3.62
CA ASN A 33 -16.40 7.18 2.43
C ASN A 33 -14.96 7.15 1.95
N CYS A 34 -14.25 6.06 2.23
CA CYS A 34 -12.86 5.85 1.82
C CYS A 34 -12.77 5.08 0.51
N GLU A 35 -12.16 5.69 -0.50
CA GLU A 35 -11.80 5.08 -1.77
C GLU A 35 -10.28 5.02 -1.89
N ILE A 36 -9.73 3.85 -2.23
CA ILE A 36 -8.30 3.71 -2.52
C ILE A 36 -8.06 4.16 -3.95
N ILE A 37 -7.12 5.08 -4.13
CA ILE A 37 -6.64 5.47 -5.45
C ILE A 37 -5.88 4.28 -6.02
N ASN A 38 -6.45 3.65 -7.04
CA ASN A 38 -5.98 2.38 -7.62
C ASN A 38 -4.78 2.60 -8.54
N TYR A 39 -3.72 3.19 -7.98
CA TYR A 39 -2.44 3.37 -8.65
C TYR A 39 -1.62 2.07 -8.59
N ARG A 40 -1.54 1.38 -9.73
CA ARG A 40 -0.76 0.16 -9.90
C ARG A 40 0.40 0.40 -10.84
N MET A 41 1.58 0.62 -10.28
CA MET A 41 2.81 0.90 -11.03
C MET A 41 3.11 -0.23 -12.03
N LYS A 42 3.63 0.11 -13.21
CA LYS A 42 4.08 -0.91 -14.17
C LYS A 42 5.20 -1.79 -13.63
N SER A 43 6.13 -1.22 -12.86
CA SER A 43 7.21 -1.95 -12.18
C SER A 43 6.67 -3.02 -11.23
N GLN A 44 5.66 -2.66 -10.44
CA GLN A 44 4.92 -3.56 -9.56
C GLN A 44 4.22 -4.68 -10.36
N LYS A 45 3.46 -4.32 -11.40
CA LYS A 45 2.80 -5.30 -12.28
C LYS A 45 3.82 -6.27 -12.91
N ASN A 46 4.95 -5.75 -13.37
CA ASN A 46 6.03 -6.57 -13.93
C ASN A 46 6.59 -7.55 -12.88
N LYS A 47 6.88 -7.07 -11.66
CA LYS A 47 7.35 -7.89 -10.54
C LYS A 47 6.41 -9.07 -10.23
N TYR A 48 5.10 -8.84 -10.24
CA TYR A 48 4.10 -9.86 -9.90
C TYR A 48 3.58 -10.67 -11.10
N SER A 49 3.92 -10.26 -12.33
CA SER A 49 3.59 -10.99 -13.55
C SER A 49 4.10 -12.42 -13.52
N LEU A 50 3.47 -13.30 -14.31
CA LEU A 50 3.92 -14.69 -14.44
C LEU A 50 5.33 -14.77 -15.03
N PHE A 51 5.64 -13.84 -15.92
CA PHE A 51 6.92 -13.72 -16.62
C PHE A 51 7.45 -12.30 -16.49
N PRO A 52 8.13 -11.97 -15.37
CA PRO A 52 8.73 -10.65 -15.20
C PRO A 52 9.74 -10.41 -16.31
N VAL A 53 9.56 -9.34 -17.06
CA VAL A 53 10.51 -8.91 -18.09
C VAL A 53 11.76 -8.44 -17.36
N LYS A 54 12.84 -9.21 -17.53
CA LYS A 54 14.17 -8.92 -16.98
C LYS A 54 15.21 -9.25 -18.03
N GLU A 55 16.22 -8.41 -18.15
CA GLU A 55 17.30 -8.58 -19.13
C GLU A 55 18.31 -9.65 -18.66
N GLY A 56 18.73 -10.53 -19.57
CA GLY A 56 19.83 -11.49 -19.35
C GLY A 56 19.47 -12.98 -19.39
N TRP A 57 20.37 -13.79 -19.97
CA TRP A 57 20.17 -15.23 -20.23
C TRP A 57 20.03 -16.10 -18.96
N LYS A 58 20.72 -15.77 -17.86
CA LYS A 58 20.58 -16.47 -16.57
C LYS A 58 19.17 -16.33 -15.99
N LEU A 59 18.52 -15.20 -16.24
CA LEU A 59 17.16 -14.93 -15.79
C LEU A 59 16.12 -15.59 -16.70
N ALA A 60 16.38 -15.65 -18.01
CA ALA A 60 15.57 -16.45 -18.94
C ALA A 60 15.54 -17.94 -18.53
N LEU A 61 16.69 -18.51 -18.13
CA LEU A 61 16.76 -19.87 -17.60
C LEU A 61 15.97 -20.03 -16.30
N ARG A 62 16.03 -19.05 -15.39
CA ARG A 62 15.22 -19.05 -14.16
C ARG A 62 13.72 -18.98 -14.47
N SER A 63 13.30 -18.14 -15.41
CA SER A 63 11.90 -18.06 -15.87
C SER A 63 11.43 -19.39 -16.48
N PHE A 64 12.28 -20.06 -17.24
CA PHE A 64 12.00 -21.40 -17.76
C PHE A 64 11.82 -22.45 -16.66
N LEU A 65 12.71 -22.46 -15.64
CA LEU A 65 12.57 -23.37 -14.49
C LEU A 65 11.29 -23.11 -13.67
N LEU A 66 10.83 -21.86 -13.63
CA LEU A 66 9.62 -21.45 -12.93
C LEU A 66 8.32 -21.80 -13.68
N LEU A 67 8.38 -22.17 -14.97
CA LEU A 67 7.21 -22.61 -15.75
C LEU A 67 6.46 -23.76 -15.07
N LYS A 68 7.18 -24.68 -14.42
CA LYS A 68 6.57 -25.81 -13.68
C LYS A 68 5.67 -25.37 -12.53
N HIS A 69 5.89 -24.17 -11.98
CA HIS A 69 5.14 -23.62 -10.85
C HIS A 69 4.16 -22.52 -11.28
N ILE A 70 4.01 -22.28 -12.60
CA ILE A 70 3.23 -21.15 -13.11
C ILE A 70 1.75 -21.23 -12.75
N ASN A 71 1.18 -22.44 -12.72
CA ASN A 71 -0.22 -22.65 -12.38
C ASN A 71 -0.49 -22.31 -10.91
N GLY A 72 0.42 -22.70 -10.00
CA GLY A 72 0.35 -22.33 -8.59
C GLY A 72 0.47 -20.82 -8.39
N LYS A 73 1.44 -20.17 -9.04
CA LYS A 73 1.59 -18.70 -9.00
C LYS A 73 0.36 -18.00 -9.55
N ARG A 74 -0.19 -18.46 -10.67
CA ARG A 74 -1.41 -17.90 -11.27
C ARG A 74 -2.62 -18.03 -10.34
N GLN A 75 -2.77 -19.18 -9.67
CA GLN A 75 -3.85 -19.39 -8.71
C GLN A 75 -3.67 -18.47 -7.49
N ALA A 76 -2.47 -18.31 -6.97
CA ALA A 76 -2.18 -17.39 -5.86
C ALA A 76 -2.49 -15.94 -6.26
N ASN A 77 -2.00 -15.46 -7.41
CA ASN A 77 -2.29 -14.12 -7.92
C ASN A 77 -3.79 -13.87 -8.06
N ARG A 78 -4.55 -14.87 -8.55
CA ARG A 78 -6.01 -14.78 -8.65
C ARG A 78 -6.69 -14.61 -7.29
N LYS A 79 -6.20 -15.25 -6.23
CA LYS A 79 -6.75 -15.08 -4.88
C LYS A 79 -6.53 -13.66 -4.37
N TYR A 80 -5.34 -13.09 -4.58
CA TYR A 80 -5.06 -11.69 -4.26
C TYR A 80 -5.97 -10.74 -5.03
N GLU A 81 -6.05 -10.87 -6.36
CA GLU A 81 -6.91 -10.03 -7.18
C GLU A 81 -8.39 -10.18 -6.83
N ASN A 82 -8.85 -11.39 -6.51
CA ASN A 82 -10.22 -11.59 -6.06
C ASN A 82 -10.49 -10.82 -4.78
N PHE A 83 -9.62 -10.92 -3.77
CA PHE A 83 -9.77 -10.16 -2.53
C PHE A 83 -9.74 -8.66 -2.79
N ILE A 84 -8.73 -8.16 -3.50
CA ILE A 84 -8.56 -6.73 -3.81
C ILE A 84 -9.81 -6.17 -4.51
N ASN A 85 -10.34 -6.87 -5.51
CA ASN A 85 -11.47 -6.36 -6.30
C ASN A 85 -12.84 -6.56 -5.62
N THR A 86 -12.95 -7.43 -4.61
CA THR A 86 -14.23 -7.70 -3.91
C THR A 86 -14.33 -7.04 -2.55
N LYS A 87 -13.20 -6.84 -1.86
CA LYS A 87 -13.15 -6.30 -0.49
C LYS A 87 -12.67 -4.87 -0.41
N LEU A 88 -11.91 -4.38 -1.39
CA LEU A 88 -11.47 -2.99 -1.42
C LEU A 88 -12.37 -2.15 -2.32
N LYS A 89 -12.73 -0.97 -1.83
CA LYS A 89 -13.30 0.10 -2.66
C LYS A 89 -12.16 0.82 -3.38
N LEU A 90 -12.06 0.60 -4.69
CA LEU A 90 -11.01 1.12 -5.54
C LEU A 90 -11.57 2.15 -6.53
N SER A 91 -10.79 3.18 -6.83
CA SER A 91 -11.04 4.04 -7.98
C SER A 91 -10.77 3.31 -9.31
N GLU A 92 -10.97 4.03 -10.42
CA GLU A 92 -10.43 3.61 -11.71
C GLU A 92 -8.94 3.32 -11.61
N GLU A 93 -8.51 2.24 -12.27
CA GLU A 93 -7.11 1.83 -12.26
C GLU A 93 -6.28 2.77 -13.13
N ILE A 94 -5.17 3.23 -12.57
CA ILE A 94 -4.17 4.04 -13.28
C ILE A 94 -2.79 3.41 -13.11
N ASN A 95 -1.93 3.61 -14.11
CA ASN A 95 -0.61 2.98 -14.16
C ASN A 95 0.55 3.95 -14.34
N TYR A 96 0.26 5.24 -14.52
CA TYR A 96 1.25 6.31 -14.70
C TYR A 96 1.01 7.44 -13.71
N VAL A 97 2.09 8.08 -13.27
CA VAL A 97 2.03 9.20 -12.32
C VAL A 97 1.22 10.37 -12.86
N GLU A 98 1.30 10.66 -14.17
CA GLU A 98 0.60 11.79 -14.77
C GLU A 98 -0.92 11.68 -14.64
N GLN A 99 -1.45 10.46 -14.58
CA GLN A 99 -2.88 10.22 -14.42
C GLN A 99 -3.38 10.63 -13.04
N LEU A 100 -2.52 10.72 -12.02
CA LEU A 100 -2.91 11.15 -10.67
C LEU A 100 -3.41 12.60 -10.64
N LYS A 101 -3.09 13.41 -11.64
CA LYS A 101 -3.58 14.79 -11.75
C LYS A 101 -5.11 14.86 -11.81
N SER A 102 -5.80 13.86 -12.38
CA SER A 102 -7.27 13.82 -12.39
C SER A 102 -7.88 13.59 -11.00
N PHE A 103 -7.09 13.09 -10.06
CA PHE A 103 -7.51 12.84 -8.68
C PHE A 103 -7.21 14.01 -7.76
N ALA A 104 -6.53 15.07 -8.22
CA ALA A 104 -6.00 16.13 -7.38
C ALA A 104 -7.05 16.93 -6.57
N ASN A 105 -8.30 16.98 -7.04
CA ASN A 105 -9.40 17.72 -6.38
C ASN A 105 -10.68 16.87 -6.22
N ARG A 106 -10.55 15.53 -6.22
CA ARG A 106 -11.68 14.60 -6.17
C ARG A 106 -12.17 14.31 -4.75
N TYR A 107 -11.33 14.52 -3.74
CA TYR A 107 -11.62 14.13 -2.37
C TYR A 107 -11.52 15.32 -1.41
N ASP A 108 -12.29 15.25 -0.32
CA ASP A 108 -12.23 16.26 0.74
C ASP A 108 -10.91 16.15 1.50
N VAL A 109 -10.41 14.92 1.67
CA VAL A 109 -9.16 14.60 2.38
C VAL A 109 -8.40 13.51 1.64
N TYR A 110 -7.09 13.65 1.61
CA TYR A 110 -6.14 12.68 1.08
C TYR A 110 -5.39 12.02 2.23
N LEU A 111 -5.46 10.69 2.28
CA LEU A 111 -4.86 9.87 3.33
C LEU A 111 -3.69 9.07 2.77
N ALA A 112 -2.49 9.31 3.30
CA ALA A 112 -1.34 8.45 3.09
C ALA A 112 -1.28 7.41 4.21
N GLY A 113 -1.27 6.13 3.89
CA GLY A 113 -1.15 5.10 4.93
C GLY A 113 -0.86 3.74 4.35
N SER A 114 -0.83 2.67 5.13
CA SER A 114 -0.02 2.61 6.35
C SER A 114 1.29 1.82 6.11
N ASP A 115 1.45 1.17 4.98
CA ASP A 115 2.63 0.33 4.73
C ASP A 115 3.93 1.18 4.66
N GLN A 116 5.05 0.56 4.27
CA GLN A 116 6.35 1.19 4.05
C GLN A 116 6.36 2.14 2.83
N ILE A 117 5.30 2.92 2.62
CA ILE A 117 5.10 3.80 1.47
C ILE A 117 6.09 4.96 1.43
N TRP A 118 6.73 5.28 2.56
CA TRP A 118 7.82 6.28 2.65
C TRP A 118 9.22 5.64 2.69
N GLY A 119 9.32 4.32 2.49
CA GLY A 119 10.59 3.59 2.41
C GLY A 119 11.41 3.95 1.18
N TYR A 120 12.74 4.05 1.30
CA TYR A 120 13.64 4.39 0.19
C TYR A 120 13.87 3.26 -0.80
N ASP A 121 14.38 2.14 -0.31
CA ASP A 121 14.82 1.00 -1.12
C ASP A 121 13.71 0.03 -1.51
N ILE A 122 12.60 0.54 -2.05
CA ILE A 122 11.49 -0.30 -2.49
C ILE A 122 11.74 -0.74 -3.95
N PRO A 123 11.83 -2.05 -4.25
CA PRO A 123 12.13 -2.53 -5.59
C PRO A 123 11.19 -1.98 -6.67
N GLU A 124 9.91 -1.81 -6.33
CA GLU A 124 8.89 -1.23 -7.20
C GLU A 124 9.19 0.22 -7.59
N PHE A 125 9.74 1.02 -6.67
CA PHE A 125 10.17 2.39 -6.95
C PHE A 125 11.46 2.41 -7.77
N ILE A 126 12.46 1.61 -7.37
CA ILE A 126 13.78 1.57 -8.03
C ILE A 126 13.69 1.08 -9.48
N SER A 127 12.78 0.12 -9.74
CA SER A 127 12.59 -0.44 -11.09
C SER A 127 11.61 0.37 -11.95
N SER A 128 11.13 1.51 -11.46
CA SER A 128 10.29 2.42 -12.22
C SER A 128 11.14 3.39 -13.04
N ASN A 129 10.70 3.71 -14.26
CA ASN A 129 11.33 4.73 -15.10
C ASN A 129 10.77 6.14 -14.82
N GLU A 130 9.77 6.25 -13.93
CA GLU A 130 9.12 7.48 -13.48
C GLU A 130 9.25 7.61 -11.95
N ASP A 131 9.10 8.83 -11.43
CA ASP A 131 9.04 9.11 -9.98
C ASP A 131 7.71 8.60 -9.38
N SER A 132 7.63 7.29 -9.26
CA SER A 132 6.51 6.55 -8.68
C SER A 132 6.45 6.63 -7.15
N ARG A 133 7.48 7.23 -6.52
CA ARG A 133 7.58 7.41 -5.07
C ARG A 133 6.79 8.62 -4.59
N SER A 134 7.01 9.79 -5.20
CA SER A 134 6.40 11.06 -4.77
C SER A 134 4.87 11.01 -4.60
N PRO A 135 4.10 10.27 -5.43
CA PRO A 135 2.67 10.05 -5.20
C PRO A 135 2.28 9.58 -3.80
N TYR A 136 3.10 8.74 -3.17
CA TYR A 136 2.85 8.20 -1.83
C TYR A 136 3.10 9.22 -0.71
N PHE A 137 3.68 10.37 -1.05
CA PHE A 137 3.73 11.57 -0.21
C PHE A 137 2.60 12.57 -0.54
N LEU A 138 1.61 12.13 -1.33
CA LEU A 138 0.46 12.92 -1.79
C LEU A 138 0.89 14.18 -2.58
N SER A 139 1.98 14.08 -3.35
CA SER A 139 2.53 15.21 -4.12
C SER A 139 1.63 15.69 -5.27
N PHE A 140 0.66 14.87 -5.69
CA PHE A 140 -0.20 15.13 -6.85
C PHE A 140 -1.40 16.04 -6.57
N THR A 141 -1.59 16.48 -5.32
CA THR A 141 -2.72 17.32 -4.88
C THR A 141 -2.22 18.43 -3.96
N ASP A 142 -2.94 19.54 -3.87
CA ASP A 142 -2.79 20.57 -2.82
C ASP A 142 -3.96 20.56 -1.83
N GLY A 143 -4.82 19.53 -1.89
CA GLY A 143 -5.94 19.33 -0.96
C GLY A 143 -5.49 19.01 0.47
N TYR A 144 -6.45 18.82 1.37
CA TYR A 144 -6.16 18.52 2.77
C TYR A 144 -5.54 17.12 2.91
N LYS A 145 -4.35 17.03 3.53
CA LYS A 145 -3.53 15.83 3.57
C LYS A 145 -3.32 15.35 4.99
N VAL A 146 -3.46 14.06 5.22
CA VAL A 146 -3.14 13.41 6.49
C VAL A 146 -2.39 12.10 6.24
N SER A 147 -1.62 11.64 7.22
CA SER A 147 -1.07 10.28 7.22
C SER A 147 -1.55 9.48 8.41
N TYR A 148 -1.75 8.18 8.21
CA TYR A 148 -2.02 7.24 9.29
C TYR A 148 -1.07 6.05 9.21
N ALA A 149 -0.32 5.83 10.29
CA ALA A 149 0.62 4.74 10.44
C ALA A 149 1.57 4.53 9.25
N SER A 150 1.88 5.56 8.45
CA SER A 150 2.82 5.46 7.33
C SER A 150 4.21 5.10 7.82
N SER A 151 4.85 4.12 7.19
CA SER A 151 6.16 3.64 7.61
C SER A 151 7.28 4.15 6.70
N THR A 152 8.38 4.56 7.32
CA THR A 152 9.62 4.95 6.63
C THR A 152 10.47 3.74 6.28
N GLY A 153 10.13 2.55 6.79
CA GLY A 153 10.97 1.36 6.65
C GLY A 153 12.41 1.63 7.13
N ILE A 154 13.37 1.34 6.26
CA ILE A 154 14.80 1.57 6.54
C ILE A 154 15.34 2.91 6.04
N ALA A 155 14.46 3.82 5.58
CA ALA A 155 14.89 5.11 5.05
C ALA A 155 15.74 5.90 6.03
N THR A 156 16.69 6.65 5.49
CA THR A 156 17.58 7.55 6.22
C THR A 156 17.01 8.97 6.23
N PHE A 157 17.56 9.81 7.11
CA PHE A 157 17.22 11.24 7.17
C PHE A 157 17.42 11.93 5.81
N ASN A 158 18.56 11.72 5.16
CA ASN A 158 18.89 12.36 3.88
C ASN A 158 17.93 11.97 2.76
N GLU A 159 17.47 10.71 2.75
CA GLU A 159 16.50 10.22 1.77
C GLU A 159 15.11 10.84 1.98
N LEU A 160 14.68 11.00 3.23
CA LEU A 160 13.42 11.66 3.57
C LEU A 160 13.48 13.18 3.32
N MET A 161 14.66 13.80 3.48
CA MET A 161 14.87 15.21 3.15
C MET A 161 14.57 15.53 1.68
N LEU A 162 14.76 14.58 0.76
CA LEU A 162 14.37 14.75 -0.65
C LEU A 162 12.86 14.97 -0.84
N GLN A 163 12.05 14.55 0.13
CA GLN A 163 10.59 14.67 0.13
C GLN A 163 10.11 15.65 1.21
N GLN A 164 11.01 16.48 1.76
CA GLN A 164 10.70 17.42 2.85
C GLN A 164 9.51 18.33 2.51
N GLU A 165 9.48 18.89 1.31
CA GLU A 165 8.42 19.81 0.90
C GLU A 165 7.06 19.12 0.83
N ASN A 166 7.01 17.86 0.39
CA ASN A 166 5.76 17.09 0.36
C ASN A 166 5.32 16.70 1.78
N LEU A 167 6.25 16.27 2.64
CA LEU A 167 5.97 15.93 4.04
C LEU A 167 5.47 17.13 4.84
N LYS A 168 6.07 18.32 4.66
CA LYS A 168 5.63 19.54 5.35
C LYS A 168 4.19 19.92 5.01
N LYS A 169 3.74 19.65 3.78
CA LYS A 169 2.37 19.88 3.31
C LYS A 169 1.32 18.92 3.91
N ILE A 170 1.71 17.84 4.58
CA ILE A 170 0.76 16.92 5.23
C ILE A 170 0.31 17.51 6.56
N SER A 171 -0.95 17.88 6.74
CA SER A 171 -1.45 18.59 7.92
C SER A 171 -1.21 17.83 9.23
N HIS A 172 -1.60 16.55 9.29
CA HIS A 172 -1.36 15.67 10.44
C HIS A 172 -0.58 14.43 10.02
N ILE A 173 0.49 14.14 10.76
CA ILE A 173 1.41 13.05 10.44
C ILE A 173 1.40 12.04 11.59
N ALA A 174 0.84 10.87 11.31
CA ALA A 174 1.01 9.69 12.14
C ALA A 174 1.80 8.61 11.39
N VAL A 175 2.74 8.00 12.10
CA VAL A 175 3.63 6.93 11.61
C VAL A 175 3.51 5.69 12.51
N ARG A 176 3.97 4.54 12.02
CA ARG A 176 3.83 3.26 12.74
C ARG A 176 4.96 2.97 13.74
N GLU A 177 6.13 3.58 13.55
CA GLU A 177 7.33 3.28 14.34
C GLU A 177 7.98 4.52 14.95
N THR A 178 8.54 4.38 16.16
CA THR A 178 9.25 5.46 16.87
C THR A 178 10.41 6.03 16.07
N ARG A 179 11.21 5.17 15.41
CA ARG A 179 12.30 5.62 14.54
C ARG A 179 11.78 6.50 13.39
N GLY A 180 10.68 6.10 12.77
CA GLY A 180 10.04 6.85 11.70
C GLY A 180 9.56 8.21 12.21
N LYS A 181 9.03 8.27 13.44
CA LYS A 181 8.64 9.53 14.10
C LYS A 181 9.84 10.46 14.25
N GLU A 182 10.94 9.97 14.83
CA GLU A 182 12.15 10.76 15.04
C GLU A 182 12.67 11.35 13.73
N LEU A 183 12.78 10.53 12.67
CA LEU A 183 13.25 10.97 11.37
C LEU A 183 12.31 11.99 10.72
N VAL A 184 11.01 11.67 10.62
CA VAL A 184 10.04 12.55 9.96
C VAL A 184 9.91 13.87 10.72
N GLN A 185 9.83 13.83 12.05
CA GLN A 185 9.74 15.03 12.90
C GLN A 185 10.96 15.96 12.72
N GLN A 186 12.17 15.40 12.59
CA GLN A 186 13.36 16.19 12.25
C GLN A 186 13.26 16.83 10.85
N VAL A 187 12.71 16.10 9.86
CA VAL A 187 12.55 16.59 8.48
C VAL A 187 11.49 17.71 8.40
N VAL A 188 10.35 17.54 9.07
CA VAL A 188 9.21 18.48 8.95
C VAL A 188 9.24 19.62 9.96
N GLY A 189 9.94 19.46 11.09
CA GLY A 189 10.01 20.47 12.15
C GLY A 189 8.69 20.68 12.92
N LYS A 190 7.80 19.68 12.90
CA LYS A 190 6.51 19.68 13.62
C LYS A 190 6.25 18.32 14.25
N GLU A 191 5.30 18.28 15.17
CA GLU A 191 4.94 17.06 15.90
C GLU A 191 4.48 15.94 14.96
N VAL A 192 4.98 14.74 15.25
CA VAL A 192 4.60 13.49 14.58
C VAL A 192 4.16 12.49 15.64
N GLU A 193 3.06 11.80 15.39
CA GLU A 193 2.50 10.82 16.30
C GLU A 193 2.91 9.39 15.93
N VAL A 194 3.07 8.53 16.94
CA VAL A 194 3.20 7.08 16.71
C VAL A 194 1.83 6.46 16.92
N THR A 195 1.39 5.68 15.95
CA THR A 195 0.09 5.01 15.94
C THR A 195 0.27 3.51 15.70
N LEU A 196 -0.75 2.73 16.06
CA LEU A 196 -0.76 1.31 15.78
C LEU A 196 -0.95 1.04 14.30
N ASP A 197 -0.43 -0.11 13.85
CA ASP A 197 -0.72 -0.65 12.53
C ASP A 197 -2.25 -0.82 12.37
N PRO A 198 -2.83 -0.44 11.22
CA PRO A 198 -4.28 -0.44 11.03
C PRO A 198 -4.92 -1.81 11.21
N THR A 199 -4.18 -2.90 11.08
CA THR A 199 -4.69 -4.25 11.35
C THR A 199 -5.14 -4.44 12.80
N TYR A 200 -4.59 -3.67 13.75
CA TYR A 200 -5.01 -3.64 15.16
C TYR A 200 -6.17 -2.70 15.46
N LEU A 201 -6.68 -1.95 14.46
CA LEU A 201 -7.85 -1.09 14.64
C LEU A 201 -9.17 -1.86 14.50
N ILE A 202 -9.13 -2.97 13.76
CA ILE A 202 -10.28 -3.86 13.60
C ILE A 202 -10.40 -4.73 14.86
N GLN A 203 -11.62 -4.80 15.40
CA GLN A 203 -11.90 -5.63 16.56
C GLN A 203 -11.84 -7.12 16.20
N HIS A 204 -11.57 -7.96 17.18
CA HIS A 204 -11.48 -9.40 16.99
C HIS A 204 -12.78 -9.99 16.39
N GLU A 205 -13.94 -9.52 16.83
CA GLU A 205 -15.25 -9.96 16.36
C GLU A 205 -15.47 -9.59 14.88
N ASP A 206 -15.00 -8.41 14.45
CA ASP A 206 -15.08 -7.98 13.06
C ASP A 206 -14.20 -8.87 12.17
N TRP A 207 -13.00 -9.22 12.64
CA TRP A 207 -12.14 -10.18 11.95
C TRP A 207 -12.79 -11.56 11.79
N LEU A 208 -13.45 -12.06 12.84
CA LEU A 208 -14.20 -13.31 12.77
C LEU A 208 -15.32 -13.24 11.75
N ASN A 209 -16.11 -12.16 11.75
CA ASN A 209 -17.19 -11.97 10.76
C ASN A 209 -16.67 -11.95 9.32
N ILE A 210 -15.54 -11.28 9.07
CA ILE A 210 -14.88 -11.25 7.76
C ILE A 210 -14.39 -12.66 7.37
N ALA A 211 -13.86 -13.42 8.33
CA ALA A 211 -13.34 -14.77 8.10
C ALA A 211 -14.45 -15.81 7.93
N GLU A 212 -15.60 -15.66 8.59
CA GLU A 212 -16.74 -16.58 8.50
C GLU A 212 -17.29 -16.70 7.08
N GLU A 213 -17.19 -15.63 6.27
CA GLU A 213 -17.48 -15.68 4.83
C GLU A 213 -16.67 -16.76 4.08
N TYR A 214 -15.55 -17.21 4.65
CA TYR A 214 -14.62 -18.19 4.09
C TYR A 214 -14.51 -19.47 4.92
N SER A 215 -15.41 -19.66 5.91
CA SER A 215 -15.41 -20.77 6.88
C SER A 215 -15.55 -22.18 6.28
N SER A 216 -15.86 -22.31 4.99
CA SER A 216 -15.98 -23.60 4.30
C SER A 216 -14.64 -24.26 3.95
N ILE A 217 -13.50 -23.73 4.41
CA ILE A 217 -12.18 -24.32 4.13
C ILE A 217 -11.91 -25.46 5.11
N ASN A 218 -12.10 -26.70 4.65
CA ASN A 218 -11.60 -27.89 5.35
C ASN A 218 -10.07 -27.88 5.36
N LEU A 219 -9.48 -27.36 6.44
CA LEU A 219 -8.03 -27.43 6.65
C LEU A 219 -7.64 -28.83 7.14
N PRO A 220 -6.54 -29.40 6.63
CA PRO A 220 -5.97 -30.62 7.21
C PRO A 220 -5.66 -30.38 8.71
N PRO A 221 -5.85 -31.38 9.58
CA PRO A 221 -5.73 -31.23 11.05
C PRO A 221 -4.34 -30.82 11.56
N LYS A 222 -3.35 -30.66 10.67
CA LYS A 222 -1.99 -30.24 10.97
C LYS A 222 -1.77 -28.72 10.87
N TYR A 223 -2.78 -27.97 10.43
CA TYR A 223 -2.68 -26.52 10.27
C TYR A 223 -3.71 -25.83 11.15
N VAL A 224 -3.24 -24.86 11.93
CA VAL A 224 -4.07 -23.89 12.60
C VAL A 224 -4.08 -22.65 11.71
N LEU A 225 -5.28 -22.13 11.40
CA LEU A 225 -5.42 -20.79 10.86
C LEU A 225 -5.16 -19.84 12.03
N ILE A 226 -4.02 -19.17 12.02
CA ILE A 226 -3.72 -18.04 12.91
C ILE A 226 -4.02 -16.78 12.13
#